data_AF-A0A7S1TGR6-F1
#
_entry.id   AF-A0A7S1TGR6-F1
#
_cell.length_a   1.000
_cell.length_b   1.000
_cell.length_c   1.000
_cell.angle_alpha   90.00
_cell.angle_beta   90.00
_cell.angle_gamma   90.00
#
_symmetry.space_group_name_H-M   'P 1'
#
loop_
_entity.id
_entity.type
_entity.pdbx_description
1 polymer ?
#
loop_
_entity_poly.entity_id
_entity_poly.type
_entity_poly.pdbx_seq_one_letter_code
_entity_poly.pdbx_strand_id
1 'polypeptide(L)'
;LARSMPTSRAVDLVATAHQLPLYETPTGWKFFGSLLDSGRVSLCGEESFSTGADHVREKDGLWAVLAWMSIIAYRNRQQPIITEAVSEIVHDHWRRYGRHHFQRHDYEDVEADRVERL
;
A
#
# COMPACT_ATOMS: atom_id res chain seq x y z
N LEU A 1 1.89 10.44 0.80
CA LEU A 1 1.44 9.04 0.59
C LEU A 1 0.04 9.06 0.00
N ALA A 2 -0.31 8.14 -0.89
CA ALA A 2 -1.69 8.00 -1.37
C ALA A 2 -2.15 6.54 -1.40
N ARG A 3 -3.45 6.30 -1.23
CA ARG A 3 -4.08 4.99 -1.44
C ARG A 3 -5.48 5.16 -2.05
N SER A 4 -5.96 4.11 -2.72
CA SER A 4 -7.38 4.06 -3.11
C SER A 4 -8.25 3.92 -1.85
N MET A 5 -9.46 4.43 -1.90
CA MET A 5 -10.46 4.29 -0.83
C MET A 5 -10.70 2.82 -0.41
N PRO A 6 -10.86 1.84 -1.32
CA PRO A 6 -11.00 0.43 -0.93
C PRO A 6 -9.75 -0.20 -0.33
N THR A 7 -8.57 0.45 -0.41
CA THR A 7 -7.35 -0.08 0.19
C THR A 7 -7.38 0.02 1.70
N SER A 8 -6.93 -1.04 2.37
CA SER A 8 -6.71 -1.07 3.82
C SER A 8 -5.99 0.18 4.32
N ARG A 9 -6.43 0.67 5.48
CA ARG A 9 -5.97 1.90 6.11
C ARG A 9 -4.66 1.77 6.89
N ALA A 10 -3.92 0.68 6.70
CA ALA A 10 -2.65 0.43 7.39
C ALA A 10 -1.63 1.58 7.21
N VAL A 11 -1.59 2.16 6.00
CA VAL A 11 -0.69 3.28 5.69
C VAL A 11 -1.09 4.58 6.42
N ASP A 12 -2.36 4.73 6.85
CA ASP A 12 -2.86 5.91 7.55
C ASP A 12 -2.17 6.08 8.92
N LEU A 13 -1.96 4.97 9.63
CA LEU A 13 -1.29 4.96 10.93
C LEU A 13 0.20 5.30 10.78
N VAL A 14 0.84 4.81 9.71
CA VAL A 14 2.22 5.15 9.38
C VAL A 14 2.33 6.64 9.03
N ALA A 15 1.43 7.15 8.19
CA ALA A 15 1.42 8.57 7.82
C ALA A 15 1.26 9.47 9.05
N THR A 16 0.34 9.11 9.96
CA THR A 16 0.10 9.83 11.21
C THR A 16 1.34 9.82 12.11
N ALA A 17 1.96 8.66 12.32
CA ALA A 17 3.13 8.51 13.17
C ALA A 17 4.36 9.29 12.67
N HIS A 18 4.46 9.49 11.35
CA HIS A 18 5.54 10.25 10.71
C HIS A 18 5.15 11.67 10.29
N GLN A 19 3.94 12.12 10.63
CA GLN A 19 3.41 13.44 10.25
C GLN A 19 3.49 13.71 8.74
N LEU A 20 3.26 12.66 7.93
CA LEU A 20 3.29 12.73 6.48
C LEU A 20 1.89 13.03 5.92
N PRO A 21 1.79 13.85 4.86
CA PRO A 21 0.55 14.01 4.12
C PRO A 21 0.06 12.67 3.56
N LEU A 22 -1.23 12.39 3.76
CA LEU A 22 -1.92 11.21 3.24
C LEU A 22 -3.13 11.64 2.42
N TYR A 23 -3.30 11.02 1.25
CA TYR A 23 -4.42 11.25 0.36
C TYR A 23 -5.17 9.93 0.13
N GLU A 24 -6.47 9.95 0.34
CA GLU A 24 -7.39 8.91 -0.10
C GLU A 24 -8.02 9.35 -1.43
N THR A 25 -8.02 8.47 -2.43
CA THR A 25 -8.61 8.75 -3.75
C THR A 25 -9.64 7.69 -4.12
N PRO A 26 -10.56 7.96 -5.06
CA PRO A 26 -11.31 6.89 -5.71
C PRO A 26 -10.37 5.91 -6.42
N THR A 27 -10.89 4.73 -6.77
CA THR A 27 -10.14 3.74 -7.56
C THR A 27 -9.77 4.31 -8.93
N GLY A 28 -8.53 4.09 -9.35
CA GLY A 28 -8.03 4.51 -10.66
C GLY A 28 -6.76 5.35 -10.59
N TRP A 29 -5.72 4.91 -11.30
CA TRP A 29 -4.37 5.49 -11.25
C TRP A 29 -4.30 6.97 -11.67
N LYS A 30 -5.27 7.45 -12.46
CA LYS A 30 -5.38 8.86 -12.88
C LYS A 30 -5.37 9.84 -11.69
N PHE A 31 -5.95 9.46 -10.55
CA PHE A 31 -6.00 10.31 -9.36
C PHE A 31 -4.62 10.40 -8.68
N PHE A 32 -3.85 9.32 -8.68
CA PHE A 32 -2.46 9.36 -8.23
C PHE A 32 -1.59 10.16 -9.17
N GLY A 33 -1.80 10.06 -10.49
CA GLY A 33 -1.09 10.86 -11.50
C GLY A 33 -1.07 12.35 -11.17
N SER A 34 -2.23 12.95 -10.86
CA SER A 34 -2.30 14.36 -10.46
C SER A 34 -1.55 14.69 -9.15
N LEU A 35 -1.53 13.76 -8.19
CA LEU A 35 -0.79 13.94 -6.94
C LEU A 35 0.73 13.80 -7.14
N LEU A 36 1.16 12.90 -8.02
CA LEU A 36 2.56 12.70 -8.39
C LEU A 36 3.09 13.90 -9.20
N ASP A 37 2.32 14.39 -10.18
CA ASP A 37 2.67 15.55 -10.99
C ASP A 37 2.80 16.84 -10.18
N SER A 38 1.96 16.99 -9.15
CA SER A 38 2.03 18.15 -8.24
C SER A 38 3.07 17.98 -7.11
N GLY A 39 3.83 16.88 -7.09
CA GLY A 39 4.84 16.60 -6.07
C GLY A 39 4.27 16.42 -4.65
N ARG A 40 2.96 16.15 -4.53
CA ARG A 40 2.28 16.00 -3.23
C ARG A 40 2.52 14.63 -2.59
N VAL A 41 2.84 13.62 -3.40
CA VAL A 41 3.16 12.27 -2.97
C VAL A 41 4.29 11.70 -3.81
N SER A 42 5.05 10.78 -3.23
CA SER A 42 6.09 9.99 -3.92
C SER A 42 5.84 8.48 -3.83
N LEU A 43 4.75 8.06 -3.16
CA LEU A 43 4.36 6.66 -3.00
C LEU A 43 2.83 6.56 -3.02
N CYS A 44 2.32 5.62 -3.81
CA CYS A 44 0.90 5.32 -3.94
C CYS A 44 0.64 3.82 -4.13
N GLY A 45 -0.57 3.36 -3.80
CA GLY A 45 -0.94 1.95 -3.99
C GLY A 45 -2.44 1.68 -3.91
N GLU A 46 -2.83 0.52 -4.46
CA GLU A 46 -4.20 -0.01 -4.45
C GLU A 46 -4.20 -1.46 -3.94
N GLU A 47 -5.30 -1.91 -3.36
CA GLU A 47 -5.50 -3.26 -2.81
C GLU A 47 -5.41 -4.35 -3.86
N SER A 48 -5.61 -4.00 -5.13
CA SER A 48 -5.45 -4.87 -6.31
C SER A 48 -3.98 -5.09 -6.67
N PHE A 49 -3.12 -5.28 -5.66
CA PHE A 49 -1.69 -5.59 -5.78
C PHE A 49 -0.89 -4.58 -6.62
N SER A 50 -1.31 -3.31 -6.59
CA SER A 50 -0.68 -2.24 -7.35
C SER A 50 0.07 -1.31 -6.42
N THR A 51 1.38 -1.14 -6.65
CA THR A 51 2.21 -0.19 -5.91
C THR A 51 3.06 0.59 -6.90
N GLY A 52 3.31 1.87 -6.63
CA GLY A 52 4.17 2.70 -7.47
C GLY A 52 4.66 3.95 -6.74
N ALA A 53 5.64 4.61 -7.36
CA ALA A 53 6.25 5.84 -6.88
C ALA A 53 6.29 6.89 -8.00
N ASP A 54 6.93 8.03 -7.75
CA ASP A 54 7.00 9.18 -8.65
C ASP A 54 7.99 9.03 -9.81
N HIS A 55 8.73 7.91 -9.88
CA HIS A 55 9.71 7.63 -10.93
C HIS A 55 9.08 7.39 -12.31
N VAL A 56 7.84 6.92 -12.35
CA VAL A 56 7.04 6.74 -13.57
C VAL A 56 5.58 7.14 -13.31
N ARG A 57 4.74 7.22 -14.36
CA ARG A 57 3.29 7.51 -14.24
C ARG A 57 2.43 6.27 -14.38
N GLU A 58 2.96 5.16 -13.90
CA GLU A 58 2.35 3.84 -13.94
C GLU A 58 2.62 3.07 -12.66
N LYS A 59 1.91 1.95 -12.50
CA LYS A 59 2.21 0.94 -11.49
C LYS A 59 3.53 0.27 -11.85
N ASP A 60 4.34 -0.10 -10.85
CA ASP A 60 5.62 -0.77 -11.11
C ASP A 60 5.87 -1.90 -10.11
N GLY A 61 5.59 -3.12 -10.56
CA GLY A 61 5.77 -4.33 -9.75
C GLY A 61 7.23 -4.67 -9.48
N LEU A 62 8.12 -4.46 -10.45
CA LEU A 62 9.55 -4.75 -10.26
C LEU A 62 10.15 -3.76 -9.26
N TRP A 63 9.79 -2.49 -9.37
CA TRP A 63 10.15 -1.48 -8.39
C TRP A 63 9.64 -1.84 -6.98
N ALA A 64 8.40 -2.34 -6.84
CA ALA A 64 7.87 -2.75 -5.55
C ALA A 64 8.66 -3.94 -4.93
N VAL A 65 9.08 -4.90 -5.75
CA VAL A 65 9.97 -6.00 -5.32
C VAL A 65 11.33 -5.46 -4.87
N LEU A 66 11.94 -4.57 -5.66
CA LEU A 66 13.23 -3.96 -5.32
C LEU A 66 13.13 -3.10 -4.04
N ALA A 67 12.01 -2.43 -3.80
CA ALA A 67 11.75 -1.71 -2.56
C ALA A 67 11.75 -2.66 -1.36
N TRP A 68 11.05 -3.81 -1.44
CA TRP A 68 11.10 -4.84 -0.39
C TRP A 68 12.49 -5.43 -0.19
N MET A 69 13.20 -5.75 -1.27
CA MET A 69 14.59 -6.23 -1.19
C MET A 69 15.49 -5.22 -0.50
N SER A 70 15.29 -3.92 -0.75
CA SER A 70 16.04 -2.85 -0.10
C SER A 70 15.76 -2.78 1.41
N ILE A 71 14.51 -2.96 1.84
CA ILE A 71 14.14 -3.04 3.26
C ILE A 71 14.83 -4.23 3.93
N ILE A 72 14.74 -5.42 3.32
CA ILE A 72 15.35 -6.66 3.83
C ILE A 72 16.87 -6.51 3.92
N ALA A 73 17.51 -6.00 2.87
CA ALA A 73 18.95 -5.80 2.83
C ALA A 73 19.42 -4.82 3.92
N TYR A 74 18.69 -3.71 4.13
CA TYR A 74 18.99 -2.76 5.18
C TYR A 74 18.88 -3.40 6.57
N ARG A 75 17.80 -4.15 6.84
CA ARG A 75 17.59 -4.83 8.13
C ARG A 75 18.67 -5.87 8.42
N ASN A 76 18.99 -6.73 7.44
CA ASN A 76 20.01 -7.77 7.61
C ASN A 76 21.42 -7.20 7.77
N ARG A 77 21.73 -6.05 7.15
CA ARG A 77 23.02 -5.37 7.38
C ARG A 77 23.21 -4.95 8.84
N GLN A 78 22.13 -4.65 9.58
CA GLN A 78 22.18 -4.32 11.00
C GLN A 78 22.30 -5.57 11.90
N GLN A 79 21.98 -6.76 11.36
CA GLN A 79 21.98 -8.03 12.09
C GLN A 79 22.71 -9.10 11.29
N PRO A 80 24.05 -9.01 11.13
CA PRO A 80 24.80 -9.79 10.15
C PRO A 80 24.82 -11.31 10.41
N ILE A 81 24.35 -11.76 11.58
CA ILE A 81 24.33 -13.16 11.97
C ILE A 81 22.99 -13.83 11.61
N ILE A 82 21.90 -13.06 11.54
CA ILE A 82 20.54 -13.59 11.35
C ILE A 82 19.93 -12.89 10.13
N THR A 83 19.54 -13.68 9.13
CA THR A 83 18.69 -13.20 8.05
C THR A 83 17.26 -13.08 8.56
N GLU A 84 16.75 -11.87 8.67
CA GLU A 84 15.39 -11.60 9.09
C GLU A 84 14.40 -12.00 7.99
N ALA A 85 13.39 -12.79 8.35
CA ALA A 85 12.31 -13.17 7.45
C ALA A 85 11.32 -12.01 7.26
N VAL A 86 10.65 -11.95 6.11
CA VAL A 86 9.61 -10.96 5.82
C VAL A 86 8.51 -10.96 6.89
N SER A 87 8.15 -12.13 7.44
CA SER A 87 7.16 -12.25 8.51
C SER A 87 7.56 -11.46 9.76
N GLU A 88 8.84 -11.48 10.15
CA GLU A 88 9.31 -10.75 11.32
C GLU A 88 9.27 -9.24 11.08
N ILE A 89 9.67 -8.78 9.89
CA ILE A 89 9.58 -7.36 9.50
C ILE A 89 8.12 -6.87 9.56
N VAL A 90 7.18 -7.69 9.07
CA VAL A 90 5.75 -7.37 9.10
C VAL A 90 5.20 -7.40 10.53
N HIS A 91 5.59 -8.37 11.35
CA HIS A 91 5.20 -8.44 12.76
C HIS A 91 5.72 -7.24 13.57
N ASP A 92 6.97 -6.83 13.35
CA ASP A 92 7.56 -5.62 13.92
C ASP A 92 6.79 -4.37 13.49
N HIS A 93 6.42 -4.29 12.21
CA HIS A 93 5.57 -3.20 11.71
C HIS A 93 4.22 -3.14 12.44
N TRP A 94 3.56 -4.29 12.64
CA TRP A 94 2.31 -4.37 13.39
C TRP A 94 2.47 -4.03 14.87
N ARG A 95 3.56 -4.45 15.53
CA ARG A 95 3.85 -4.08 16.92
C ARG A 95 4.02 -2.57 17.04
N ARG A 96 4.62 -1.91 16.05
CA ARG A 96 4.90 -0.48 16.07
C ARG A 96 3.68 0.39 15.72
N TYR A 97 2.93 0.03 14.69
CA TYR A 97 1.85 0.89 14.17
C TYR A 97 0.45 0.32 14.39
N GLY A 98 0.31 -0.93 14.82
CA GLY A 98 -0.95 -1.65 14.83
C GLY A 98 -1.18 -2.47 13.56
N ARG A 99 -2.19 -3.35 13.58
CA ARG A 99 -2.57 -4.23 12.46
C ARG A 99 -3.97 -3.89 11.96
N HIS A 100 -4.08 -3.66 10.65
CA HIS A 100 -5.37 -3.61 9.96
C HIS A 100 -5.67 -4.96 9.31
N HIS A 101 -6.72 -5.63 9.79
CA HIS A 101 -7.27 -6.80 9.13
C HIS A 101 -8.07 -6.34 7.90
N PHE A 102 -7.81 -6.97 6.76
CA PHE A 102 -8.44 -6.64 5.49
C PHE A 102 -8.92 -7.93 4.82
N GLN A 103 -10.16 -7.91 4.33
CA GLN A 103 -10.77 -9.00 3.59
C GLN A 103 -11.69 -8.41 2.53
N ARG A 104 -11.75 -9.07 1.38
CA ARG A 104 -12.69 -8.75 0.30
C ARG A 104 -13.55 -9.98 0.03
N HIS A 105 -14.85 -9.77 -0.14
CA HIS A 105 -15.79 -10.80 -0.54
C HIS A 105 -16.36 -10.40 -1.89
N ASP A 106 -16.04 -11.19 -2.91
CA ASP A 106 -16.50 -10.97 -4.27
C ASP A 106 -17.73 -11.88 -4.50
N TYR A 107 -18.87 -11.26 -4.84
CA TYR A 107 -20.11 -11.96 -5.20
C TYR A 107 -20.33 -11.78 -6.69
N GLU A 108 -19.95 -12.79 -7.46
CA GLU A 108 -20.00 -12.78 -8.92
C GLU A 108 -21.33 -13.36 -9.43
N ASP A 109 -21.70 -13.00 -10.66
CA ASP A 109 -22.90 -13.49 -11.37
C ASP A 109 -24.22 -13.36 -10.58
N VAL A 110 -24.34 -12.27 -9.82
CA VAL A 110 -25.59 -11.93 -9.12
C VAL A 110 -26.60 -11.30 -10.08
N GLU A 111 -27.85 -11.77 -10.01
CA GLU A 111 -28.98 -11.20 -10.74
C GLU A 111 -29.12 -9.70 -10.43
N ALA A 112 -29.01 -8.85 -11.45
CA ALA A 112 -29.03 -7.38 -11.30
C ALA A 112 -30.28 -6.88 -10.57
N ASP A 113 -31.45 -7.44 -10.91
CA ASP A 113 -32.74 -7.14 -10.28
C ASP A 113 -32.78 -7.45 -8.78
N ARG A 114 -31.89 -8.33 -8.29
CA ARG A 114 -31.80 -8.68 -6.86
C ARG A 114 -30.89 -7.72 -6.10
N VAL A 115 -29.98 -7.04 -6.79
CA VAL A 115 -29.02 -6.09 -6.21
C VAL A 115 -29.63 -4.71 -6.02
N GLU A 116 -30.46 -4.22 -6.96
CA GLU A 116 -31.10 -2.89 -6.86
C GLU A 116 -32.13 -2.76 -5.73
N ARG A 117 -32.52 -3.87 -5.09
CA ARG A 117 -33.53 -3.91 -4.01
C ARG A 117 -32.93 -3.95 -2.60
N LEU A 118 -31.61 -3.94 -2.46
CA LEU A 118 -30.87 -3.85 -1.19
C LEU A 118 -30.41 -2.41 -0.94
#